data_AF-A0A833RCZ9-F1
#
_entry.id   AF-A0A833RCZ9-F1
#
_cell.length_a   1.000
_cell.length_b   1.000
_cell.length_c   1.000
_cell.angle_alpha   90.00
_cell.angle_beta   90.00
_cell.angle_gamma   90.00
#
_symmetry.space_group_name_H-M   'P 1'
#
loop_
_entity.id
_entity.type
_entity.pdbx_description
1 polymer ?
#
loop_
_entity_poly.entity_id
_entity_poly.type
_entity_poly.pdbx_seq_one_letter_code
_entity_poly.pdbx_strand_id
1 'polypeptide(L)'
;MLNDIIYTYTDIKYLCSASTTLDTRNNYPSEFHFFVIIFSKRYDCVSICNLLTTFSILMFQISSHIVLNILVLNMDLLKIVIIFIHKEKFFRLIVHMQNNFWHSNYDQYENSILADTKRICIYFVCFFSFFSQFTCFSYIINPLMCKSLNLRFSAHFKGKNKFINNRILANIGKNKSERVLMFDMHMDLPLSISPYYEIMYLIQALALYQNDVCYLCIDDIFCIMCLHVASQFRILQYRMENVLSPKDKDKLDLDANEDVSNKCYAIFKNCIQQHQTLIEFSTTLEEIFTIIVLNQVLTFSTLICFVGYQTLLVDLTLSWRITLGCFLLTNILQLWIFTYSCDFMARESTNVANAAYTAPWTYLPMDRFGKMIRQDLQIVMMRSRRACYLTACGFFPISLETFTKVLSTAASYFTLLKLPFFLKVVGLWLSTTRVEKWLRNAVVVYSILTIIFSMWMQSRGLYFSWGDFSISSYIACNLLGLIMDLFKIVIVFIHKEKFFGLIVHMQKNFWHFNYDQYENSILADTKRMCIYFVCVFSFFSQVTIFSYIMSPIICKSVNLRSSVHFEDGINS
;
A
#
# COMPACT_ATOMS: atom_id res chain seq x y z
N MET A 1 6.25 -19.36 -12.79
CA MET A 1 7.22 -18.66 -11.93
C MET A 1 7.02 -18.87 -10.42
N LEU A 2 5.82 -18.81 -9.82
CA LEU A 2 5.62 -19.25 -8.42
C LEU A 2 5.50 -20.78 -8.25
N ASN A 3 5.07 -21.50 -9.30
CA ASN A 3 5.00 -22.97 -9.31
C ASN A 3 6.38 -23.63 -9.53
N ASP A 4 7.33 -22.94 -10.19
CA ASP A 4 8.65 -23.51 -10.52
C ASP A 4 9.62 -23.52 -9.33
N ILE A 5 9.42 -22.61 -8.37
CA ILE A 5 10.22 -22.50 -7.13
C ILE A 5 9.85 -23.61 -6.14
N ILE A 6 8.61 -24.11 -6.18
CA ILE A 6 8.18 -25.24 -5.34
C ILE A 6 8.73 -26.56 -5.91
N TYR A 7 8.81 -26.70 -7.24
CA TYR A 7 9.36 -27.90 -7.89
C TYR A 7 10.88 -28.06 -7.67
N THR A 8 11.67 -26.98 -7.75
CA THR A 8 13.13 -27.04 -7.53
C THR A 8 13.51 -27.50 -6.11
N TYR A 9 12.67 -27.26 -5.10
CA TYR A 9 12.90 -27.74 -3.74
C TYR A 9 12.61 -29.24 -3.55
N THR A 10 11.87 -29.84 -4.50
CA THR A 10 11.49 -31.25 -4.48
C THR A 10 12.57 -32.13 -5.12
N ASP A 11 13.27 -31.61 -6.15
CA ASP A 11 14.32 -32.34 -6.87
C ASP A 11 15.63 -32.48 -6.08
N ILE A 12 15.98 -31.51 -5.23
CA ILE A 12 17.13 -31.61 -4.30
C ILE A 12 16.91 -32.75 -3.29
N LYS A 13 15.66 -33.10 -2.99
CA LYS A 13 15.29 -34.19 -2.08
C LYS A 13 15.44 -35.57 -2.70
N TYR A 14 15.34 -35.69 -4.03
CA TYR A 14 15.57 -36.94 -4.76
C TYR A 14 17.07 -37.25 -4.91
N LEU A 15 17.90 -36.23 -5.21
CA LEU A 15 19.36 -36.38 -5.32
C LEU A 15 20.03 -36.80 -4.01
N CYS A 16 19.55 -36.32 -2.85
CA CYS A 16 20.06 -36.75 -1.54
C CYS A 16 19.60 -38.15 -1.10
N SER A 17 18.55 -38.71 -1.71
CA SER A 17 18.11 -40.08 -1.43
C SER A 17 18.87 -41.12 -2.28
N ALA A 18 19.38 -40.73 -3.44
CA ALA A 18 20.14 -41.61 -4.34
C ALA A 18 21.59 -41.90 -3.87
N SER A 19 22.16 -41.06 -2.99
CA SER A 19 23.54 -41.24 -2.49
C SER A 19 23.69 -42.22 -1.32
N THR A 20 22.60 -42.81 -0.82
CA THR A 20 22.62 -43.73 0.34
C THR A 20 22.53 -45.22 -0.04
N THR A 21 22.66 -45.57 -1.32
CA THR A 21 22.52 -46.97 -1.79
C THR A 21 23.64 -47.45 -2.71
N LEU A 22 24.90 -47.03 -2.48
CA LEU A 22 26.07 -47.61 -3.18
C LEU A 22 27.18 -48.01 -2.20
N ASP A 23 27.29 -49.33 -2.07
CA ASP A 23 28.47 -50.17 -1.84
C ASP A 23 29.25 -50.11 -0.52
N THR A 24 28.99 -51.15 0.27
CA THR A 24 29.98 -51.93 1.00
C THR A 24 31.08 -52.46 0.07
N ARG A 25 32.31 -51.90 0.14
CA ARG A 25 33.62 -52.58 0.09
C ARG A 25 34.73 -51.58 -0.21
N ASN A 26 35.59 -51.29 0.78
CA ASN A 26 37.06 -51.40 0.69
C ASN A 26 37.75 -50.78 1.91
N ASN A 27 38.84 -51.44 2.31
CA ASN A 27 39.71 -51.17 3.46
C ASN A 27 40.66 -49.98 3.27
N TYR A 28 41.20 -49.50 4.42
CA TYR A 28 42.41 -48.66 4.67
C TYR A 28 42.20 -47.15 4.99
N PRO A 29 43.07 -46.50 5.79
CA PRO A 29 42.83 -46.33 7.23
C PRO A 29 42.92 -44.87 7.73
N SER A 30 42.39 -44.66 8.95
CA SER A 30 42.81 -43.69 9.98
C SER A 30 43.62 -42.45 9.59
N GLU A 31 42.94 -41.32 9.30
CA GLU A 31 43.35 -39.95 9.69
C GLU A 31 42.16 -38.96 9.67
N PHE A 32 41.10 -39.26 8.92
CA PHE A 32 39.91 -38.39 8.80
C PHE A 32 39.02 -38.32 10.05
N HIS A 33 39.11 -39.29 10.96
CA HIS A 33 38.26 -39.34 12.15
C HIS A 33 38.71 -38.42 13.28
N PHE A 34 39.95 -37.88 13.22
CA PHE A 34 40.46 -36.98 14.26
C PHE A 34 40.12 -35.50 13.98
N PHE A 35 39.94 -35.12 12.70
CA PHE A 35 39.56 -33.75 12.32
C PHE A 35 38.06 -33.46 12.53
N VAL A 36 37.21 -34.48 12.44
CA VAL A 36 35.75 -34.34 12.63
C VAL A 36 35.36 -34.24 14.11
N ILE A 37 36.17 -34.77 15.04
CA ILE A 37 35.87 -34.72 16.48
C ILE A 37 36.24 -33.36 17.10
N ILE A 38 37.18 -32.61 16.54
CA ILE A 38 37.55 -31.28 17.04
C ILE A 38 36.52 -30.20 16.64
N PHE A 39 35.85 -30.34 15.49
CA PHE A 39 34.73 -29.44 15.13
C PHE A 39 33.41 -29.76 15.85
N SER A 40 33.34 -30.87 16.60
CA SER A 40 32.16 -31.26 17.39
C SER A 40 32.12 -30.66 18.81
N LYS A 41 33.13 -29.88 19.23
CA LYS A 41 33.14 -29.28 20.58
C LYS A 41 32.87 -27.77 20.53
N ARG A 42 31.63 -27.43 20.92
CA ARG A 42 31.22 -26.16 21.54
C ARG A 42 31.49 -24.88 20.72
N TYR A 43 30.67 -24.67 19.70
CA TYR A 43 30.04 -23.37 19.50
C TYR A 43 28.58 -23.61 19.08
N ASP A 44 27.67 -22.92 19.76
CA ASP A 44 26.23 -23.19 19.77
C ASP A 44 25.61 -23.27 18.37
N CYS A 45 25.12 -24.45 17.98
CA CYS A 45 24.28 -24.62 16.78
C CYS A 45 23.00 -23.75 16.85
N VAL A 46 22.54 -23.41 18.07
CA VAL A 46 21.46 -22.43 18.28
C VAL A 46 21.91 -21.04 17.84
N SER A 47 23.16 -20.67 18.12
CA SER A 47 23.72 -19.39 17.68
C SER A 47 23.96 -19.39 16.18
N ILE A 48 24.41 -20.49 15.56
CA ILE A 48 24.63 -20.58 14.10
C ILE A 48 23.31 -20.65 13.32
N CYS A 49 22.28 -21.36 13.80
CA CYS A 49 20.94 -21.34 13.18
C CYS A 49 20.23 -20.00 13.39
N ASN A 50 20.38 -19.36 14.56
CA ASN A 50 19.91 -17.99 14.76
C ASN A 50 20.75 -17.01 13.94
N LEU A 51 22.05 -17.22 13.75
CA LEU A 51 22.90 -16.41 12.87
C LEU A 51 22.49 -16.60 11.41
N LEU A 52 22.21 -17.82 10.95
CA LEU A 52 21.80 -18.11 9.57
C LEU A 52 20.38 -17.62 9.29
N THR A 53 19.46 -17.75 10.25
CA THR A 53 18.11 -17.18 10.11
C THR A 53 18.14 -15.66 10.21
N THR A 54 18.84 -15.07 11.18
CA THR A 54 19.03 -13.61 11.24
C THR A 54 19.82 -13.10 10.04
N PHE A 55 20.83 -13.80 9.52
CA PHE A 55 21.58 -13.43 8.32
C PHE A 55 20.73 -13.58 7.06
N SER A 56 19.89 -14.61 6.95
CA SER A 56 18.93 -14.72 5.84
C SER A 56 17.83 -13.66 5.90
N ILE A 57 17.38 -13.26 7.11
CA ILE A 57 16.44 -12.15 7.33
C ILE A 57 17.14 -10.82 7.04
N LEU A 58 18.38 -10.61 7.49
CA LEU A 58 19.18 -9.41 7.25
C LEU A 58 19.49 -9.27 5.76
N MET A 59 19.89 -10.37 5.09
CA MET A 59 20.11 -10.43 3.65
C MET A 59 18.81 -10.20 2.87
N PHE A 60 17.67 -10.73 3.34
CA PHE A 60 16.35 -10.44 2.76
C PHE A 60 15.91 -8.99 3.02
N GLN A 61 16.29 -8.39 4.14
CA GLN A 61 15.92 -7.03 4.55
C GLN A 61 16.78 -5.98 3.83
N ILE A 62 18.10 -6.22 3.71
CA ILE A 62 19.04 -5.47 2.87
C ILE A 62 18.65 -5.63 1.39
N SER A 63 18.35 -6.85 0.95
CA SER A 63 17.77 -7.12 -0.36
C SER A 63 16.48 -6.34 -0.56
N SER A 64 15.56 -6.30 0.40
CA SER A 64 14.25 -5.68 0.22
C SER A 64 14.31 -4.16 0.06
N HIS A 65 15.16 -3.45 0.82
CA HIS A 65 15.34 -2.01 0.66
C HIS A 65 16.03 -1.65 -0.66
N ILE A 66 17.06 -2.41 -1.04
CA ILE A 66 17.76 -2.23 -2.32
C ILE A 66 16.82 -2.54 -3.49
N VAL A 67 16.08 -3.65 -3.42
CA VAL A 67 15.09 -4.06 -4.44
C VAL A 67 13.97 -3.05 -4.54
N LEU A 68 13.46 -2.50 -3.43
CA LEU A 68 12.44 -1.44 -3.45
C LEU A 68 12.94 -0.17 -4.15
N ASN A 69 14.14 0.31 -3.80
CA ASN A 69 14.73 1.49 -4.43
C ASN A 69 15.01 1.26 -5.92
N ILE A 70 15.54 0.09 -6.27
CA ILE A 70 15.76 -0.32 -7.67
C ILE A 70 14.42 -0.39 -8.42
N LEU A 71 13.37 -0.94 -7.80
CA LEU A 71 12.05 -1.05 -8.41
C LEU A 71 11.48 0.34 -8.74
N VAL A 72 11.50 1.26 -7.77
CA VAL A 72 11.03 2.65 -7.95
C VAL A 72 11.83 3.38 -9.03
N LEU A 73 13.16 3.34 -8.99
CA LEU A 73 14.01 3.98 -10.00
C LEU A 73 13.78 3.41 -11.41
N ASN A 74 13.58 2.09 -11.52
CA ASN A 74 13.24 1.46 -12.80
C ASN A 74 11.87 1.91 -13.31
N MET A 75 10.90 2.21 -12.43
CA MET A 75 9.61 2.79 -12.85
C MET A 75 9.79 4.16 -13.48
N ASP A 76 10.55 5.04 -12.81
CA ASP A 76 10.76 6.41 -13.24
C ASP A 76 11.41 6.45 -14.62
N LEU A 77 12.48 5.66 -14.77
CA LEU A 77 13.16 5.49 -16.04
C LEU A 77 12.23 4.92 -17.12
N LEU A 78 11.43 3.89 -16.81
CA LEU A 78 10.51 3.32 -17.78
C LEU A 78 9.47 4.33 -18.25
N LYS A 79 8.87 5.10 -17.33
CA LYS A 79 7.89 6.15 -17.68
C LYS A 79 8.50 7.20 -18.60
N ILE A 80 9.69 7.70 -18.26
CA ILE A 80 10.42 8.68 -19.07
C ILE A 80 10.74 8.11 -20.45
N VAL A 81 11.23 6.87 -20.53
CA VAL A 81 11.56 6.21 -21.80
C VAL A 81 10.31 6.01 -22.65
N ILE A 82 9.19 5.56 -22.09
CA ILE A 82 7.95 5.35 -22.85
C ILE A 82 7.42 6.69 -23.38
N ILE A 83 7.41 7.75 -22.57
CA ILE A 83 7.01 9.09 -23.03
C ILE A 83 7.97 9.60 -24.10
N PHE A 84 9.27 9.34 -23.98
CA PHE A 84 10.25 9.72 -25.00
C PHE A 84 10.03 8.98 -26.32
N ILE A 85 9.72 7.67 -26.28
CA ILE A 85 9.37 6.87 -27.47
C ILE A 85 8.11 7.42 -28.13
N HIS A 86 7.08 7.74 -27.34
CA HIS A 86 5.81 8.25 -27.84
C HIS A 86 5.73 9.79 -27.91
N LYS A 87 6.86 10.49 -27.83
CA LYS A 87 6.90 11.96 -27.65
C LYS A 87 6.08 12.70 -28.69
N GLU A 88 6.13 12.27 -29.95
CA GLU A 88 5.38 12.94 -31.02
C GLU A 88 3.87 12.79 -30.83
N LYS A 89 3.39 11.58 -30.51
CA LYS A 89 1.97 11.33 -30.23
C LYS A 89 1.53 12.12 -28.99
N PHE A 90 2.36 12.13 -27.95
CA PHE A 90 2.09 12.86 -26.71
C PHE A 90 2.01 14.38 -26.92
N PHE A 91 2.96 14.99 -27.63
CA PHE A 91 2.90 16.42 -27.96
C PHE A 91 1.73 16.75 -28.87
N ARG A 92 1.42 15.91 -29.88
CA ARG A 92 0.22 16.06 -30.70
C ARG A 92 -1.05 16.04 -29.84
N LEU A 93 -1.11 15.17 -28.84
CA LEU A 93 -2.23 15.04 -27.91
C LEU A 93 -2.41 16.31 -27.05
N ILE A 94 -1.31 16.89 -26.54
CA ILE A 94 -1.35 18.17 -25.81
C ILE A 94 -1.82 19.32 -26.70
N VAL A 95 -1.26 19.44 -27.91
CA VAL A 95 -1.63 20.49 -28.86
C VAL A 95 -3.10 20.32 -29.29
N HIS A 96 -3.55 19.08 -29.48
CA HIS A 96 -4.95 18.79 -29.77
C HIS A 96 -5.87 19.22 -28.63
N MET A 97 -5.52 18.94 -27.37
CA MET A 97 -6.26 19.46 -26.22
C MET A 97 -6.32 20.98 -26.25
N GLN A 98 -5.17 21.65 -26.42
CA GLN A 98 -5.08 23.10 -26.41
C GLN A 98 -5.96 23.76 -27.49
N ASN A 99 -5.92 23.24 -28.72
CA ASN A 99 -6.64 23.82 -29.84
C ASN A 99 -8.15 23.54 -29.80
N ASN A 100 -8.56 22.35 -29.36
CA ASN A 100 -9.96 21.92 -29.44
C ASN A 100 -10.75 22.13 -28.14
N PHE A 101 -10.09 22.14 -26.98
CA PHE A 101 -10.77 22.23 -25.68
C PHE A 101 -10.66 23.61 -25.01
N TRP A 102 -9.79 24.51 -25.47
CA TRP A 102 -9.56 25.80 -24.82
C TRP A 102 -9.99 26.99 -25.70
N HIS A 103 -11.23 26.96 -26.19
CA HIS A 103 -11.86 28.07 -26.92
C HIS A 103 -12.73 28.94 -26.00
N SER A 104 -12.96 30.21 -26.34
CA SER A 104 -13.78 31.15 -25.54
C SER A 104 -15.29 30.90 -25.60
N ASN A 105 -15.75 30.03 -26.51
CA ASN A 105 -17.17 29.82 -26.80
C ASN A 105 -17.83 28.80 -25.85
N TYR A 106 -17.71 29.01 -24.54
CA TYR A 106 -18.36 28.18 -23.52
C TYR A 106 -19.50 28.94 -22.84
N ASP A 107 -20.64 28.27 -22.66
CA ASP A 107 -21.76 28.82 -21.90
C ASP A 107 -21.42 28.96 -20.41
N GLN A 108 -22.22 29.73 -19.66
CA GLN A 108 -21.98 29.94 -18.22
C GLN A 108 -21.94 28.62 -17.43
N TYR A 109 -22.81 27.65 -17.78
CA TYR A 109 -22.82 26.33 -17.16
C TYR A 109 -21.58 25.50 -17.53
N GLU A 110 -21.17 25.53 -18.81
CA GLU A 110 -19.96 24.83 -19.28
C GLU A 110 -18.70 25.37 -18.58
N ASN A 111 -18.62 26.69 -18.40
CA ASN A 111 -17.56 27.33 -17.62
C ASN A 111 -17.58 26.91 -16.14
N SER A 112 -18.75 26.65 -15.56
CA SER A 112 -18.84 26.07 -14.21
C SER A 112 -18.26 24.65 -14.15
N ILE A 113 -18.57 23.80 -15.13
CA ILE A 113 -18.00 22.44 -15.22
C ILE A 113 -16.47 22.52 -15.36
N LEU A 114 -15.96 23.40 -16.24
CA LEU A 114 -14.51 23.60 -16.39
C LEU A 114 -13.87 24.13 -15.09
N ALA A 115 -14.54 25.05 -14.38
CA ALA A 115 -14.04 25.58 -13.12
C ALA A 115 -13.98 24.50 -12.03
N ASP A 116 -15.00 23.64 -11.94
CA ASP A 116 -15.02 22.49 -11.04
C ASP A 116 -13.90 21.51 -11.37
N THR A 117 -13.70 21.22 -12.65
CA THR A 117 -12.63 20.34 -13.12
C THR A 117 -11.26 20.91 -12.76
N LYS A 118 -11.03 22.21 -13.03
CA LYS A 118 -9.79 22.89 -12.66
C LYS A 118 -9.56 22.83 -11.15
N ARG A 119 -10.59 23.05 -10.33
CA ARG A 119 -10.51 22.91 -8.87
C ARG A 119 -10.12 21.50 -8.47
N ILE A 120 -10.78 20.46 -9.01
CA ILE A 120 -10.47 19.06 -8.71
C ILE A 120 -9.03 18.72 -9.12
N CYS A 121 -8.60 19.10 -10.34
CA CYS A 121 -7.23 18.90 -10.80
C CYS A 121 -6.21 19.59 -9.87
N ILE A 122 -6.46 20.84 -9.48
CA ILE A 122 -5.58 21.57 -8.53
C ILE A 122 -5.55 20.85 -7.19
N TYR A 123 -6.70 20.45 -6.64
CA TYR A 123 -6.73 19.70 -5.39
C TYR A 123 -5.97 18.39 -5.50
N PHE A 124 -6.13 17.64 -6.58
CA PHE A 124 -5.44 16.36 -6.79
C PHE A 124 -3.93 16.58 -6.87
N VAL A 125 -3.45 17.49 -7.72
CA VAL A 125 -2.02 17.80 -7.86
C VAL A 125 -1.43 18.33 -6.57
N CYS A 126 -2.08 19.28 -5.90
CA CYS A 126 -1.57 19.86 -4.65
C CYS A 126 -1.59 18.84 -3.51
N PHE A 127 -2.66 18.06 -3.36
CA PHE A 127 -2.75 17.01 -2.36
C PHE A 127 -1.67 15.95 -2.59
N PHE A 128 -1.53 15.49 -3.83
CA PHE A 128 -0.57 14.48 -4.21
C PHE A 128 0.88 14.95 -4.03
N SER A 129 1.19 16.15 -4.52
CA SER A 129 2.49 16.80 -4.31
C SER A 129 2.81 16.99 -2.82
N PHE A 130 1.84 17.41 -2.00
CA PHE A 130 2.03 17.61 -0.57
C PHE A 130 2.38 16.31 0.16
N PHE A 131 1.62 15.24 -0.08
CA PHE A 131 1.87 13.93 0.55
C PHE A 131 3.21 13.32 0.11
N SER A 132 3.57 13.46 -1.16
CA SER A 132 4.87 12.97 -1.64
C SER A 132 6.03 13.76 -1.06
N GLN A 133 5.96 15.11 -1.10
CA GLN A 133 6.97 15.98 -0.51
C GLN A 133 7.12 15.76 0.98
N PHE A 134 6.02 15.58 1.71
CA PHE A 134 6.06 15.23 3.14
C PHE A 134 6.79 13.91 3.38
N THR A 135 6.57 12.93 2.50
CA THR A 135 7.24 11.63 2.58
C THR A 135 8.74 11.77 2.29
N CYS A 136 9.13 12.49 1.24
CA CYS A 136 10.52 12.79 0.92
C CYS A 136 11.22 13.54 2.05
N PHE A 137 10.55 14.55 2.63
CA PHE A 137 11.05 15.27 3.78
C PHE A 137 11.25 14.34 5.00
N SER A 138 10.31 13.42 5.23
CA SER A 138 10.43 12.40 6.27
C SER A 138 11.66 11.50 6.07
N TYR A 139 11.94 11.07 4.83
CA TYR A 139 13.16 10.31 4.50
C TYR A 139 14.45 11.11 4.72
N ILE A 140 14.45 12.41 4.41
CA ILE A 140 15.61 13.29 4.64
C ILE A 140 15.84 13.56 6.13
N ILE A 141 14.77 13.70 6.92
CA ILE A 141 14.84 14.09 8.33
C ILE A 141 15.10 12.89 9.24
N ASN A 142 14.59 11.70 8.90
CA ASN A 142 14.59 10.55 9.77
C ASN A 142 16.02 10.09 10.21
N PRO A 143 17.04 10.01 9.32
CA PRO A 143 18.42 9.73 9.72
C PRO A 143 19.01 10.76 10.70
N LEU A 144 18.62 12.03 10.58
CA LEU A 144 19.04 13.11 11.49
C LEU A 144 18.35 13.00 12.86
N MET A 145 17.06 12.66 12.86
CA MET A 145 16.22 12.63 14.06
C MET A 145 16.40 11.37 14.91
N CYS A 146 16.59 10.20 14.29
CA CYS A 146 16.76 8.93 14.99
C CYS A 146 17.94 8.97 15.97
N LYS A 147 18.96 9.79 15.68
CA LYS A 147 20.11 9.98 16.55
C LYS A 147 19.90 11.03 17.65
N SER A 148 19.18 12.12 17.37
CA SER A 148 18.74 13.12 18.36
C SER A 148 17.92 12.49 19.48
N LEU A 149 17.01 11.58 19.15
CA LEU A 149 16.18 10.84 20.11
C LEU A 149 16.99 9.81 20.93
N ASN A 150 17.89 9.06 20.29
CA ASN A 150 18.79 8.14 21.01
C ASN A 150 19.75 8.88 21.97
N LEU A 151 20.26 10.05 21.57
CA LEU A 151 21.06 10.93 22.44
C LEU A 151 20.22 11.49 23.60
N ARG A 152 18.95 11.86 23.37
CA ARG A 152 18.03 12.30 24.44
C ARG A 152 17.74 11.19 25.45
N PHE A 153 17.50 9.96 25.01
CA PHE A 153 17.30 8.82 25.92
C PHE A 153 18.57 8.50 26.71
N SER A 154 19.76 8.53 26.08
CA SER A 154 21.03 8.33 26.76
C SER A 154 21.38 9.47 27.73
N ALA A 155 21.04 10.72 27.41
CA ALA A 155 21.24 11.88 28.28
C ALA A 155 20.22 11.94 29.42
N HIS A 156 19.00 11.45 29.22
CA HIS A 156 17.98 11.34 30.27
C HIS A 156 18.33 10.23 31.28
N PHE A 157 19.05 9.19 30.88
CA PHE A 157 19.58 8.17 31.81
C PHE A 157 20.87 8.62 32.52
N LYS A 158 21.69 9.48 31.91
CA LYS A 158 22.85 10.11 32.54
C LYS A 158 22.48 11.49 33.06
N GLY A 159 21.85 11.55 34.24
CA GLY A 159 21.46 12.80 34.91
C GLY A 159 22.57 13.84 34.97
N LYS A 160 22.60 14.75 33.98
CA LYS A 160 23.42 15.98 33.99
C LYS A 160 22.58 17.14 33.48
N ASN A 161 22.02 17.88 34.45
CA ASN A 161 21.54 19.25 34.26
C ASN A 161 22.73 20.18 33.98
N LYS A 162 23.14 20.29 32.72
CA LYS A 162 23.78 21.51 32.17
C LYS A 162 23.92 21.36 30.67
N PHE A 163 23.09 22.11 29.93
CA PHE A 163 23.36 22.78 28.65
C PHE A 163 22.02 23.07 27.95
N ILE A 164 21.27 24.01 28.54
CA ILE A 164 20.28 24.79 27.81
C ILE A 164 21.06 25.99 27.27
N ASN A 165 21.67 25.82 26.10
CA ASN A 165 21.88 26.88 25.10
C ASN A 165 22.59 26.25 23.88
N ASN A 166 22.05 26.54 22.70
CA ASN A 166 22.43 26.07 21.35
C ASN A 166 21.82 24.74 20.89
N ARG A 167 20.49 24.72 20.82
CA ARG A 167 19.74 23.82 19.93
C ARG A 167 20.03 24.23 18.47
N ILE A 168 20.32 23.25 17.60
CA ILE A 168 20.78 23.32 16.18
C ILE A 168 22.28 23.03 15.97
N LEU A 169 23.18 23.31 16.93
CA LEU A 169 24.64 23.14 16.75
C LEU A 169 25.23 21.78 17.18
N ALA A 170 24.42 20.83 17.65
CA ALA A 170 24.90 19.55 18.19
C ALA A 170 25.47 18.57 17.15
N ASN A 171 25.45 18.90 15.85
CA ASN A 171 26.09 18.10 14.80
C ASN A 171 27.55 18.51 14.50
N ILE A 172 28.08 19.54 15.16
CA ILE A 172 29.52 19.84 15.17
C ILE A 172 30.20 19.02 16.28
N GLY A 173 29.93 17.71 16.30
CA GLY A 173 30.53 16.74 17.22
C GLY A 173 31.77 16.10 16.59
N LYS A 174 32.91 16.17 17.28
CA LYS A 174 34.26 15.71 16.86
C LYS A 174 34.43 14.19 16.59
N ASN A 175 33.37 13.38 16.50
CA ASN A 175 33.49 11.92 16.41
C ASN A 175 33.32 11.39 14.97
N LYS A 176 34.39 10.79 14.42
CA LYS A 176 34.57 10.41 13.00
C LYS A 176 33.82 9.13 12.55
N SER A 177 33.22 8.38 13.48
CA SER A 177 32.71 7.01 13.26
C SER A 177 31.18 6.89 13.32
N GLU A 178 30.47 8.02 13.28
CA GLU A 178 29.11 8.10 13.82
C GLU A 178 28.10 8.78 12.87
N ARG A 179 28.51 9.15 11.66
CA ARG A 179 27.67 9.84 10.65
C ARG A 179 27.07 8.82 9.68
N VAL A 180 25.75 8.86 9.50
CA VAL A 180 25.00 7.91 8.66
C VAL A 180 24.36 8.69 7.50
N LEU A 181 24.61 8.25 6.27
CA LEU A 181 24.02 8.84 5.05
C LEU A 181 22.55 8.41 4.88
N MET A 182 21.79 9.12 4.05
CA MET A 182 20.38 8.76 3.76
C MET A 182 20.29 7.43 3.01
N PHE A 183 21.20 7.23 2.06
CA PHE A 183 21.40 5.95 1.38
C PHE A 183 22.81 5.46 1.67
N ASP A 184 22.92 4.21 2.13
CA ASP A 184 24.20 3.59 2.41
C ASP A 184 24.94 3.34 1.09
N MET A 185 26.10 3.96 0.92
CA MET A 185 26.91 3.88 -0.30
C MET A 185 28.29 3.36 0.05
N HIS A 186 28.63 2.22 -0.54
CA HIS A 186 29.97 1.66 -0.45
C HIS A 186 30.86 2.29 -1.52
N MET A 187 31.60 3.33 -1.13
CA MET A 187 32.65 3.92 -1.95
C MET A 187 33.94 4.02 -1.13
N ASP A 188 35.09 3.90 -1.78
CA ASP A 188 36.43 3.99 -1.16
C ASP A 188 36.80 5.41 -0.66
N LEU A 189 35.81 6.31 -0.55
CA LEU A 189 35.95 7.68 -0.10
C LEU A 189 35.65 7.79 1.41
N PRO A 190 36.35 8.65 2.17
CA PRO A 190 36.08 8.85 3.59
C PRO A 190 34.81 9.72 3.80
N LEU A 191 33.64 9.14 3.52
CA LEU A 191 32.32 9.80 3.57
C LEU A 191 31.87 10.19 4.98
N SER A 192 32.58 9.76 6.02
CA SER A 192 32.32 10.11 7.42
C SER A 192 33.06 11.39 7.87
N ILE A 193 33.92 11.96 7.02
CA ILE A 193 34.74 13.14 7.33
C ILE A 193 34.11 14.40 6.75
N SER A 194 34.13 15.50 7.50
CA SER A 194 33.73 16.83 6.99
C SER A 194 34.85 17.42 6.11
N PRO A 195 34.56 18.01 4.93
CA PRO A 195 33.26 18.42 4.39
C PRO A 195 32.55 17.37 3.51
N TYR A 196 33.17 16.22 3.24
CA TYR A 196 32.66 15.21 2.30
C TYR A 196 31.29 14.65 2.69
N TYR A 197 31.05 14.46 3.99
CA TYR A 197 29.74 14.06 4.49
C TYR A 197 28.65 15.09 4.15
N GLU A 198 28.88 16.37 4.46
CA GLU A 198 27.88 17.42 4.22
C GLU A 198 27.58 17.58 2.73
N ILE A 199 28.62 17.53 1.88
CA ILE A 199 28.48 17.59 0.42
C ILE A 199 27.69 16.38 -0.11
N MET A 200 28.06 15.17 0.31
CA MET A 200 27.39 13.96 -0.16
C MET A 200 25.93 13.89 0.30
N TYR A 201 25.67 14.29 1.54
CA TYR A 201 24.31 14.37 2.08
C TYR A 201 23.46 15.36 1.28
N LEU A 202 24.01 16.53 0.94
CA LEU A 202 23.32 17.53 0.12
C LEU A 202 23.03 16.98 -1.30
N ILE A 203 23.99 16.31 -1.92
CA ILE A 203 23.82 15.70 -3.24
C ILE A 203 22.71 14.63 -3.20
N GLN A 204 22.73 13.74 -2.21
CA GLN A 204 21.70 12.71 -2.06
C GLN A 204 20.31 13.32 -1.80
N ALA A 205 20.22 14.42 -1.03
CA ALA A 205 18.95 15.10 -0.77
C ALA A 205 18.37 15.74 -2.04
N LEU A 206 19.22 16.42 -2.82
CA LEU A 206 18.83 17.05 -4.08
C LEU A 206 18.43 15.99 -5.13
N ALA A 207 19.17 14.87 -5.20
CA ALA A 207 18.85 13.77 -6.10
C ALA A 207 17.52 13.11 -5.74
N LEU A 208 17.26 12.86 -4.45
CA LEU A 208 15.98 12.29 -3.98
C LEU A 208 14.80 13.22 -4.32
N TYR A 209 14.95 14.52 -4.08
CA TYR A 209 13.92 15.50 -4.40
C TYR A 209 13.66 15.57 -5.91
N GLN A 210 14.70 15.57 -6.73
CA GLN A 210 14.56 15.57 -8.18
C GLN A 210 13.86 14.30 -8.69
N ASN A 211 14.19 13.14 -8.13
CA ASN A 211 13.56 11.88 -8.51
C ASN A 211 12.07 11.87 -8.17
N ASP A 212 11.70 12.35 -6.98
CA ASP A 212 10.31 12.51 -6.56
C ASP A 212 9.53 13.41 -7.52
N VAL A 213 10.07 14.60 -7.86
CA VAL A 213 9.42 15.50 -8.82
C VAL A 213 9.21 14.81 -10.18
N CYS A 214 10.22 14.13 -10.71
CA CYS A 214 10.11 13.42 -11.98
C CYS A 214 9.05 12.30 -11.95
N TYR A 215 8.96 11.56 -10.84
CA TYR A 215 7.97 10.51 -10.64
C TYR A 215 6.53 11.06 -10.65
N LEU A 216 6.29 12.17 -9.94
CA LEU A 216 4.97 12.77 -9.80
C LEU A 216 4.48 13.43 -11.10
N CYS A 217 5.36 14.12 -11.81
CA CYS A 217 4.97 14.92 -12.98
C CYS A 217 4.22 14.11 -14.06
N ILE A 218 4.65 12.88 -14.31
CA ILE A 218 4.06 12.05 -15.36
C ILE A 218 2.65 11.58 -14.95
N ASP A 219 2.49 11.16 -13.70
CA ASP A 219 1.21 10.71 -13.16
C ASP A 219 0.21 11.87 -13.07
N ASP A 220 0.69 13.06 -12.69
CA ASP A 220 -0.11 14.28 -12.64
C ASP A 220 -0.63 14.67 -14.02
N ILE A 221 0.25 14.74 -15.03
CA ILE A 221 -0.16 15.07 -16.39
C ILE A 221 -1.18 14.06 -16.91
N PHE A 222 -0.97 12.77 -16.65
CA PHE A 222 -1.91 11.73 -17.02
C PHE A 222 -3.29 11.90 -16.34
N CYS A 223 -3.32 12.13 -15.02
CA CYS A 223 -4.56 12.34 -14.29
C CYS A 223 -5.30 13.59 -14.78
N ILE A 224 -4.56 14.69 -15.01
CA ILE A 224 -5.10 15.93 -15.57
C ILE A 224 -5.74 15.69 -16.94
N MET A 225 -5.06 14.97 -17.84
CA MET A 225 -5.61 14.62 -19.16
C MET A 225 -6.90 13.79 -19.03
N CYS A 226 -6.92 12.76 -18.17
CA CYS A 226 -8.10 11.93 -17.95
C CYS A 226 -9.29 12.74 -17.40
N LEU A 227 -9.04 13.59 -16.41
CA LEU A 227 -10.07 14.45 -15.82
C LEU A 227 -10.60 15.48 -16.83
N HIS A 228 -9.74 16.07 -17.65
CA HIS A 228 -10.17 16.99 -18.70
C HIS A 228 -11.03 16.30 -19.76
N VAL A 229 -10.66 15.10 -20.19
CA VAL A 229 -11.46 14.31 -21.14
C VAL A 229 -12.82 13.95 -20.53
N ALA A 230 -12.83 13.49 -19.28
CA ALA A 230 -14.08 13.19 -18.56
C ALA A 230 -15.01 14.42 -18.51
N SER A 231 -14.45 15.59 -18.23
CA SER A 231 -15.22 16.83 -18.22
C SER A 231 -15.72 17.26 -19.60
N GLN A 232 -14.95 17.00 -20.66
CA GLN A 232 -15.41 17.22 -22.03
C GLN A 232 -16.57 16.29 -22.40
N PHE A 233 -16.56 15.03 -21.93
CA PHE A 233 -17.73 14.14 -22.04
C PHE A 233 -18.93 14.70 -21.28
N ARG A 234 -18.74 15.29 -20.10
CA ARG A 234 -19.82 15.91 -19.33
C ARG A 234 -20.40 17.16 -19.99
N ILE A 235 -19.56 17.97 -20.64
CA ILE A 235 -20.02 19.11 -21.47
C ILE A 235 -20.82 18.59 -22.66
N LEU A 236 -20.35 17.53 -23.31
CA LEU A 236 -21.06 16.90 -24.41
C LEU A 236 -22.44 16.38 -23.97
N GLN A 237 -22.53 15.74 -22.79
CA GLN A 237 -23.80 15.33 -22.20
C GLN A 237 -24.75 16.53 -22.05
N TYR A 238 -24.27 17.61 -21.44
CA TYR A 238 -25.06 18.84 -21.27
C TYR A 238 -25.54 19.44 -22.62
N ARG A 239 -24.66 19.48 -23.64
CA ARG A 239 -25.02 19.95 -24.98
C ARG A 239 -26.07 19.07 -25.65
N MET A 240 -25.97 17.75 -25.48
CA MET A 240 -26.96 16.79 -26.02
C MET A 240 -28.32 16.92 -25.33
N GLU A 241 -28.36 17.17 -24.03
CA GLU A 241 -29.62 17.38 -23.30
C GLU A 241 -30.30 18.70 -23.67
N ASN A 242 -29.51 19.72 -24.01
CA ASN A 242 -29.98 21.08 -24.28
C ASN A 242 -29.94 21.48 -25.76
N VAL A 243 -29.99 20.49 -26.68
CA VAL A 243 -30.01 20.76 -28.13
C VAL A 243 -31.18 21.66 -28.53
N LEU A 244 -32.33 21.55 -27.85
CA LEU A 244 -33.43 22.52 -27.97
C LEU A 244 -33.36 23.53 -26.81
N SER A 245 -33.17 24.80 -27.14
CA SER A 245 -33.31 25.90 -26.19
C SER A 245 -34.77 26.00 -25.71
N PRO A 246 -35.04 26.44 -24.46
CA PRO A 246 -36.41 26.70 -23.99
C PRO A 246 -37.19 27.63 -24.92
N LYS A 247 -36.52 28.64 -25.50
CA LYS A 247 -37.12 29.59 -26.45
C LYS A 247 -37.51 28.96 -27.79
N ASP A 248 -36.88 27.85 -28.15
CA ASP A 248 -37.17 27.10 -29.38
C ASP A 248 -38.27 26.05 -29.14
N LYS A 249 -38.46 25.59 -27.89
CA LYS A 249 -39.61 24.77 -27.48
C LYS A 249 -40.93 25.55 -27.65
N ASP A 250 -40.96 26.81 -27.21
CA ASP A 250 -42.15 27.67 -27.32
C ASP A 250 -42.51 28.02 -28.79
N LYS A 251 -41.53 27.97 -29.71
CA LYS A 251 -41.75 28.23 -31.14
C LYS A 251 -42.22 27.01 -31.92
N LEU A 252 -41.93 25.80 -31.44
CA LEU A 252 -42.37 24.54 -32.06
C LEU A 252 -43.89 24.34 -31.95
N ASP A 253 -44.53 24.94 -30.95
CA ASP A 253 -45.98 24.89 -30.77
C ASP A 253 -46.74 25.88 -31.69
N LEU A 254 -46.05 26.85 -32.30
CA LEU A 254 -46.67 27.96 -33.03
C LEU A 254 -46.48 27.90 -34.55
N ASP A 255 -45.38 27.33 -35.07
CA ASP A 255 -45.17 27.11 -36.51
C ASP A 255 -44.19 25.95 -36.77
N ALA A 256 -44.60 24.98 -37.60
CA ALA A 256 -43.77 23.88 -38.08
C ALA A 256 -42.73 24.36 -39.10
N ASN A 257 -41.70 25.09 -38.64
CA ASN A 257 -40.67 25.65 -39.49
C ASN A 257 -39.46 24.72 -39.61
N GLU A 258 -39.22 24.23 -40.84
CA GLU A 258 -38.07 23.41 -41.25
C GLU A 258 -36.71 24.04 -40.82
N ASP A 259 -36.66 25.37 -40.69
CA ASP A 259 -35.51 26.15 -40.22
C ASP A 259 -35.08 25.84 -38.77
N VAL A 260 -36.02 25.56 -37.86
CA VAL A 260 -35.70 25.21 -36.46
C VAL A 260 -35.10 23.81 -36.39
N SER A 261 -35.69 22.87 -37.13
CA SER A 261 -35.20 21.49 -37.25
C SER A 261 -33.80 21.43 -37.89
N ASN A 262 -33.53 22.28 -38.89
CA ASN A 262 -32.21 22.38 -39.52
C ASN A 262 -31.14 22.93 -38.56
N LYS A 263 -31.46 23.98 -37.78
CA LYS A 263 -30.54 24.52 -36.74
C LYS A 263 -30.25 23.50 -35.65
N CYS A 264 -31.27 22.82 -35.16
CA CYS A 264 -31.15 21.74 -34.18
C CYS A 264 -30.23 20.62 -34.70
N TYR A 265 -30.43 20.20 -35.95
CA TYR A 265 -29.58 19.20 -36.59
C TYR A 265 -28.11 19.67 -36.73
N ALA A 266 -27.87 20.95 -37.04
CA ALA A 266 -26.52 21.50 -37.10
C ALA A 266 -25.81 21.46 -35.73
N ILE A 267 -26.50 21.83 -34.64
CA ILE A 267 -25.97 21.74 -33.27
C ILE A 267 -25.68 20.28 -32.90
N PHE A 268 -26.62 19.38 -33.21
CA PHE A 268 -26.46 17.95 -32.95
C PHE A 268 -25.29 17.34 -33.73
N LYS A 269 -25.11 17.72 -35.00
CA LYS A 269 -23.97 17.31 -35.82
C LYS A 269 -22.64 17.75 -35.21
N ASN A 270 -22.57 18.96 -34.65
CA ASN A 270 -21.37 19.41 -33.92
C ASN A 270 -21.12 18.58 -32.66
N CYS A 271 -22.17 18.18 -31.94
CA CYS A 271 -22.04 17.26 -30.80
C CYS A 271 -21.49 15.90 -31.23
N ILE A 272 -21.95 15.34 -32.36
CA ILE A 272 -21.42 14.08 -32.91
C ILE A 272 -19.94 14.23 -33.27
N GLN A 273 -19.55 15.32 -33.92
CA GLN A 273 -18.14 15.59 -34.25
C GLN A 273 -17.29 15.70 -32.98
N GLN A 274 -17.77 16.41 -31.96
CA GLN A 274 -17.08 16.50 -30.67
C GLN A 274 -16.94 15.12 -30.00
N HIS A 275 -17.99 14.29 -30.06
CA HIS A 275 -17.96 12.92 -29.53
C HIS A 275 -16.92 12.04 -30.26
N GLN A 276 -16.86 12.13 -31.60
CA GLN A 276 -15.87 11.40 -32.40
C GLN A 276 -14.45 11.83 -32.05
N THR A 277 -14.20 13.15 -31.95
CA THR A 277 -12.92 13.70 -31.53
C THR A 277 -12.51 13.23 -30.13
N LEU A 278 -13.46 13.18 -29.18
CA LEU A 278 -13.19 12.68 -27.83
C LEU A 278 -12.84 11.19 -27.81
N ILE A 279 -13.53 10.37 -28.61
CA ILE A 279 -13.22 8.94 -28.74
C ILE A 279 -11.81 8.74 -29.32
N GLU A 280 -11.47 9.47 -30.38
CA GLU A 280 -10.13 9.40 -31.00
C GLU A 280 -9.04 9.84 -30.02
N PHE A 281 -9.31 10.90 -29.25
CA PHE A 281 -8.44 11.36 -28.19
C PHE A 281 -8.22 10.28 -27.11
N SER A 282 -9.29 9.69 -26.59
CA SER A 282 -9.20 8.61 -25.59
C SER A 282 -8.44 7.39 -26.11
N THR A 283 -8.64 7.03 -27.39
CA THR A 283 -7.93 5.92 -28.04
C THR A 283 -6.43 6.22 -28.13
N THR A 284 -6.07 7.44 -28.55
CA THR A 284 -4.66 7.87 -28.61
C THR A 284 -4.03 7.93 -27.22
N LEU A 285 -4.78 8.36 -26.20
CA LEU A 285 -4.34 8.39 -24.81
C LEU A 285 -4.08 6.97 -24.29
N GLU A 286 -4.96 6.02 -24.61
CA GLU A 286 -4.77 4.61 -24.29
C GLU A 286 -3.50 4.05 -24.94
N GLU A 287 -3.28 4.27 -26.25
CA GLU A 287 -2.09 3.79 -26.96
C GLU A 287 -0.77 4.25 -26.33
N ILE A 288 -0.71 5.49 -25.85
CA ILE A 288 0.51 6.06 -25.25
C ILE A 288 0.72 5.49 -23.84
N PHE A 289 -0.34 5.40 -23.04
CA PHE A 289 -0.22 5.11 -21.62
C PHE A 289 -0.43 3.64 -21.26
N THR A 290 -0.88 2.78 -22.17
CA THR A 290 -1.24 1.37 -21.84
C THR A 290 -0.12 0.59 -21.14
N ILE A 291 1.14 0.77 -21.57
CA ILE A 291 2.32 0.12 -20.96
C ILE A 291 2.65 0.76 -19.61
N ILE A 292 2.60 2.10 -19.52
CA ILE A 292 2.83 2.84 -18.27
C ILE A 292 1.81 2.39 -17.22
N VAL A 293 0.56 2.29 -17.63
CA VAL A 293 -0.59 1.89 -16.83
C VAL A 293 -0.43 0.47 -16.26
N LEU A 294 -0.04 -0.50 -17.10
CA LEU A 294 0.23 -1.88 -16.65
C LEU A 294 1.35 -1.91 -15.61
N ASN A 295 2.46 -1.23 -15.93
CA ASN A 295 3.63 -1.16 -15.07
C ASN A 295 3.32 -0.50 -13.72
N GLN A 296 2.50 0.56 -13.72
CA GLN A 296 2.05 1.26 -12.53
C GLN A 296 1.28 0.34 -11.56
N VAL A 297 0.32 -0.44 -12.08
CA VAL A 297 -0.51 -1.35 -11.26
C VAL A 297 0.34 -2.47 -10.66
N LEU A 298 1.22 -3.10 -11.47
CA LEU A 298 2.11 -4.15 -10.99
C LEU A 298 3.02 -3.61 -9.88
N THR A 299 3.58 -2.44 -10.06
CA THR A 299 4.53 -1.87 -9.12
C THR A 299 3.88 -1.45 -7.83
N PHE A 300 2.77 -0.71 -7.84
CA PHE A 300 2.08 -0.40 -6.58
C PHE A 300 1.63 -1.64 -5.83
N SER A 301 1.19 -2.69 -6.54
CA SER A 301 0.84 -3.95 -5.88
C SER A 301 2.03 -4.52 -5.11
N THR A 302 3.23 -4.53 -5.72
CA THR A 302 4.45 -4.99 -5.06
C THR A 302 4.92 -4.04 -3.95
N LEU A 303 4.92 -2.72 -4.18
CA LEU A 303 5.34 -1.70 -3.21
C LEU A 303 4.46 -1.73 -1.96
N ILE A 304 3.13 -1.75 -2.11
CA ILE A 304 2.18 -1.81 -0.99
C ILE A 304 2.44 -3.09 -0.17
N CYS A 305 2.71 -4.22 -0.83
CA CYS A 305 3.01 -5.47 -0.13
C CYS A 305 4.34 -5.43 0.63
N PHE A 306 5.43 -5.00 -0.01
CA PHE A 306 6.77 -4.97 0.60
C PHE A 306 6.90 -3.90 1.68
N VAL A 307 6.42 -2.68 1.43
CA VAL A 307 6.43 -1.59 2.41
C VAL A 307 5.48 -1.91 3.56
N GLY A 308 4.31 -2.48 3.27
CA GLY A 308 3.38 -2.98 4.30
C GLY A 308 4.04 -4.04 5.19
N TYR A 309 4.77 -4.99 4.59
CA TYR A 309 5.56 -5.98 5.33
C TYR A 309 6.62 -5.32 6.23
N GLN A 310 7.44 -4.43 5.68
CA GLN A 310 8.49 -3.74 6.46
C GLN A 310 7.93 -2.90 7.61
N THR A 311 6.80 -2.22 7.38
CA THR A 311 6.18 -1.34 8.39
C THR A 311 5.62 -2.13 9.57
N LEU A 312 5.08 -3.33 9.31
CA LEU A 312 4.24 -4.05 10.27
C LEU A 312 4.90 -5.30 10.88
N LEU A 313 5.91 -5.89 10.24
CA LEU A 313 6.53 -7.16 10.67
C LEU A 313 8.01 -7.03 11.04
N VAL A 314 8.70 -5.99 10.57
CA VAL A 314 10.11 -5.79 10.87
C VAL A 314 10.28 -4.92 12.11
N ASP A 315 11.20 -5.31 12.99
CA ASP A 315 11.57 -4.53 14.16
C ASP A 315 12.42 -3.32 13.79
N LEU A 316 11.74 -2.25 13.39
CA LEU A 316 12.32 -0.95 13.09
C LEU A 316 12.14 0.01 14.27
N THR A 317 13.01 1.04 14.36
CA THR A 317 12.82 2.13 15.31
C THR A 317 11.50 2.85 15.04
N LEU A 318 10.91 3.46 16.08
CA LEU A 318 9.63 4.17 15.96
C LEU A 318 9.64 5.21 14.82
N SER A 319 10.77 5.91 14.63
CA SER A 319 10.91 6.93 13.59
C SER A 319 10.86 6.32 12.18
N TRP A 320 11.59 5.23 11.93
CA TRP A 320 11.53 4.50 10.66
C TRP A 320 10.16 3.89 10.38
N ARG A 321 9.45 3.39 11.41
CA ARG A 321 8.08 2.89 11.26
C ARG A 321 7.11 3.99 10.82
N ILE A 322 7.23 5.19 11.39
CA ILE A 322 6.39 6.34 11.00
C ILE A 322 6.70 6.75 9.56
N THR A 323 7.98 6.87 9.18
CA THR A 323 8.38 7.23 7.81
C THR A 323 7.86 6.22 6.79
N LEU A 324 8.02 4.91 7.03
CA LEU A 324 7.50 3.87 6.14
C LEU A 324 5.97 3.81 6.12
N GLY A 325 5.30 4.06 7.25
CA GLY A 325 3.84 4.16 7.33
C GLY A 325 3.30 5.32 6.50
N CYS A 326 3.95 6.49 6.54
CA CYS A 326 3.62 7.62 5.67
C CYS A 326 3.84 7.27 4.20
N PHE A 327 4.96 6.61 3.87
CA PHE A 327 5.24 6.15 2.50
C PHE A 327 4.17 5.16 1.99
N LEU A 328 3.74 4.21 2.83
CA LEU A 328 2.66 3.28 2.48
C LEU A 328 1.34 4.03 2.18
N LEU A 329 0.98 4.99 3.03
CA LEU A 329 -0.22 5.80 2.84
C LEU A 329 -0.17 6.59 1.52
N THR A 330 0.97 7.22 1.21
CA THR A 330 1.19 7.96 -0.04
C THR A 330 1.00 7.05 -1.25
N ASN A 331 1.57 5.83 -1.25
CA ASN A 331 1.40 4.87 -2.35
C ASN A 331 -0.06 4.43 -2.54
N ILE A 332 -0.81 4.22 -1.45
CA ILE A 332 -2.23 3.86 -1.52
C ILE A 332 -3.06 5.02 -2.10
N LEU A 333 -2.82 6.24 -1.63
CA LEU A 333 -3.50 7.44 -2.14
C LEU A 333 -3.17 7.69 -3.62
N GLN A 334 -1.93 7.47 -4.03
CA GLN A 334 -1.50 7.59 -5.42
C GLN A 334 -2.26 6.64 -6.34
N LEU A 335 -2.32 5.36 -5.98
CA LEU A 335 -3.06 4.36 -6.75
C LEU A 335 -4.55 4.70 -6.79
N TRP A 336 -5.12 5.21 -5.69
CA TRP A 336 -6.51 5.64 -5.63
C TRP A 336 -6.81 6.79 -6.60
N ILE A 337 -6.02 7.87 -6.59
CA ILE A 337 -6.20 9.02 -7.51
C ILE A 337 -6.07 8.59 -8.96
N PHE A 338 -5.07 7.76 -9.26
CA PHE A 338 -4.82 7.25 -10.60
C PHE A 338 -6.00 6.44 -11.13
N THR A 339 -6.47 5.46 -10.35
CA THR A 339 -7.61 4.60 -10.73
C THR A 339 -8.93 5.36 -10.75
N TYR A 340 -9.12 6.33 -9.87
CA TYR A 340 -10.29 7.23 -9.88
C TYR A 340 -10.36 8.07 -11.15
N SER A 341 -9.24 8.65 -11.59
CA SER A 341 -9.20 9.46 -12.82
C SER A 341 -9.60 8.65 -14.07
N CYS A 342 -9.12 7.40 -14.16
CA CYS A 342 -9.49 6.47 -15.22
C CYS A 342 -10.98 6.10 -15.16
N ASP A 343 -11.46 5.76 -13.97
CA ASP A 343 -12.85 5.37 -13.73
C ASP A 343 -13.84 6.50 -14.02
N PHE A 344 -13.50 7.72 -13.62
CA PHE A 344 -14.31 8.91 -13.88
C PHE A 344 -14.46 9.15 -15.40
N MET A 345 -13.37 9.07 -16.16
CA MET A 345 -13.42 9.17 -17.62
C MET A 345 -14.31 8.07 -18.25
N ALA A 346 -14.16 6.83 -17.81
CA ALA A 346 -14.97 5.72 -18.30
C ALA A 346 -16.47 5.95 -18.01
N ARG A 347 -16.82 6.35 -16.78
CA ARG A 347 -18.21 6.63 -16.40
C ARG A 347 -18.83 7.77 -17.21
N GLU A 348 -18.14 8.90 -17.32
CA GLU A 348 -18.64 10.04 -18.10
C GLU A 348 -18.80 9.70 -19.59
N SER A 349 -17.93 8.84 -20.16
CA SER A 349 -18.10 8.37 -21.54
C SER A 349 -19.36 7.53 -21.74
N THR A 350 -19.75 6.71 -20.74
CA THR A 350 -20.99 5.91 -20.81
C THR A 350 -22.24 6.74 -20.59
N ASN A 351 -22.16 7.77 -19.75
CA ASN A 351 -23.29 8.66 -19.44
C ASN A 351 -23.75 9.47 -20.66
N VAL A 352 -22.93 9.60 -21.70
CA VAL A 352 -23.35 10.16 -23.00
C VAL A 352 -24.56 9.42 -23.58
N ALA A 353 -24.68 8.10 -23.36
CA ALA A 353 -25.86 7.35 -23.81
C ALA A 353 -27.13 7.79 -23.08
N ASN A 354 -27.03 8.07 -21.78
CA ASN A 354 -28.15 8.54 -20.96
C ASN A 354 -28.54 9.98 -21.35
N ALA A 355 -27.56 10.86 -21.55
CA ALA A 355 -27.78 12.23 -22.01
C ALA A 355 -28.40 12.29 -23.42
N ALA A 356 -27.98 11.40 -24.32
CA ALA A 356 -28.62 11.26 -25.63
C ALA A 356 -30.08 10.80 -25.50
N TYR A 357 -30.41 9.99 -24.50
CA TYR A 357 -31.79 9.51 -24.29
C TYR A 357 -32.71 10.58 -23.72
N THR A 358 -32.21 11.39 -22.79
CA THR A 358 -32.92 12.51 -22.18
C THR A 358 -33.06 13.72 -23.10
N ALA A 359 -32.33 13.75 -24.22
CA ALA A 359 -32.47 14.77 -25.24
C ALA A 359 -33.95 14.93 -25.70
N PRO A 360 -34.40 16.15 -26.02
CA PRO A 360 -35.80 16.43 -26.37
C PRO A 360 -36.19 15.96 -27.80
N TRP A 361 -35.75 14.77 -28.21
CA TRP A 361 -35.98 14.21 -29.54
C TRP A 361 -37.45 13.83 -29.82
N THR A 362 -38.27 13.70 -28.77
CA THR A 362 -39.71 13.43 -28.85
C THR A 362 -40.50 14.63 -29.37
N TYR A 363 -40.09 15.85 -29.01
CA TYR A 363 -40.75 17.11 -29.36
C TYR A 363 -40.42 17.60 -30.78
N LEU A 364 -39.45 16.98 -31.46
CA LEU A 364 -39.07 17.34 -32.82
C LEU A 364 -40.14 16.92 -33.84
N PRO A 365 -40.47 17.77 -34.83
CA PRO A 365 -41.45 17.46 -35.87
C PRO A 365 -40.95 16.31 -36.76
N MET A 366 -41.88 15.68 -37.50
CA MET A 366 -41.59 14.54 -38.40
C MET A 366 -40.98 14.94 -39.76
N ASP A 367 -40.29 16.08 -39.79
CA ASP A 367 -39.59 16.59 -40.96
C ASP A 367 -38.35 15.74 -41.27
N ARG A 368 -37.73 15.99 -42.44
CA ARG A 368 -36.50 15.30 -42.88
C ARG A 368 -35.42 15.31 -41.78
N PHE A 369 -35.14 16.48 -41.19
CA PHE A 369 -34.12 16.63 -40.15
C PHE A 369 -34.50 15.96 -38.83
N GLY A 370 -35.77 16.01 -38.41
CA GLY A 370 -36.24 15.33 -37.20
C GLY A 370 -36.13 13.80 -37.29
N LYS A 371 -36.38 13.22 -38.48
CA LYS A 371 -36.15 11.80 -38.73
C LYS A 371 -34.66 11.43 -38.67
N MET A 372 -33.79 12.26 -39.25
CA MET A 372 -32.33 12.06 -39.22
C MET A 372 -31.79 12.08 -37.79
N ILE A 373 -32.17 13.07 -36.96
CA ILE A 373 -31.74 13.15 -35.55
C ILE A 373 -32.09 11.85 -34.81
N ARG A 374 -33.31 11.33 -34.96
CA ARG A 374 -33.73 10.09 -34.29
C ARG A 374 -32.88 8.88 -34.69
N GLN A 375 -32.55 8.75 -35.98
CA GLN A 375 -31.70 7.67 -36.48
C GLN A 375 -30.26 7.80 -35.96
N ASP A 376 -29.69 9.00 -36.05
CA ASP A 376 -28.31 9.26 -35.62
C ASP A 376 -28.15 9.14 -34.10
N LEU A 377 -29.15 9.55 -33.33
CA LEU A 377 -29.19 9.41 -31.87
C LEU A 377 -29.15 7.94 -31.43
N GLN A 378 -29.82 7.04 -32.15
CA GLN A 378 -29.72 5.59 -31.90
C GLN A 378 -28.29 5.10 -32.10
N ILE A 379 -27.58 5.57 -33.14
CA ILE A 379 -26.18 5.22 -33.39
C ILE A 379 -25.29 5.75 -32.27
N VAL A 380 -25.49 6.99 -31.84
CA VAL A 380 -24.76 7.60 -30.72
C VAL A 380 -24.95 6.78 -29.44
N MET A 381 -26.20 6.42 -29.10
CA MET A 381 -26.49 5.58 -27.93
C MET A 381 -25.79 4.21 -28.01
N MET A 382 -25.87 3.54 -29.16
CA MET A 382 -25.20 2.25 -29.35
C MET A 382 -23.69 2.37 -29.18
N ARG A 383 -23.07 3.45 -29.67
CA ARG A 383 -21.64 3.71 -29.52
C ARG A 383 -21.26 4.06 -28.08
N SER A 384 -22.01 4.92 -27.41
CA SER A 384 -21.73 5.39 -26.04
C SER A 384 -21.87 4.29 -24.98
N ARG A 385 -22.64 3.23 -25.26
CA ARG A 385 -22.70 2.05 -24.38
C ARG A 385 -21.35 1.32 -24.25
N ARG A 386 -20.42 1.53 -25.19
CA ARG A 386 -19.02 1.07 -25.07
C ARG A 386 -18.21 2.20 -24.45
N ALA A 387 -17.92 2.09 -23.16
CA ALA A 387 -17.09 3.06 -22.44
C ALA A 387 -15.70 3.20 -23.09
N CYS A 388 -15.12 4.39 -22.98
CA CYS A 388 -13.73 4.63 -23.32
C CYS A 388 -12.86 4.25 -22.11
N TYR A 389 -12.49 2.97 -22.02
CA TYR A 389 -11.62 2.47 -20.96
C TYR A 389 -10.15 2.68 -21.28
N LEU A 390 -9.34 2.86 -20.24
CA LEU A 390 -7.89 2.69 -20.34
C LEU A 390 -7.55 1.30 -19.88
N THR A 391 -7.06 0.47 -20.79
CA THR A 391 -6.68 -0.91 -20.48
C THR A 391 -5.19 -1.03 -20.19
N ALA A 392 -4.85 -1.96 -19.29
CA ALA A 392 -3.48 -2.37 -19.04
C ALA A 392 -3.04 -3.38 -20.11
N CYS A 393 -2.40 -2.92 -21.18
CA CYS A 393 -2.03 -3.69 -22.38
C CYS A 393 -3.15 -4.61 -22.92
N GLY A 394 -4.41 -4.21 -22.83
CA GLY A 394 -5.56 -5.02 -23.24
C GLY A 394 -5.95 -6.17 -22.30
N PHE A 395 -5.27 -6.36 -21.16
CA PHE A 395 -5.62 -7.43 -20.20
C PHE A 395 -6.91 -7.15 -19.45
N PHE A 396 -7.02 -5.97 -18.85
CA PHE A 396 -8.19 -5.55 -18.08
C PHE A 396 -8.33 -4.01 -18.09
N PRO A 397 -9.57 -3.48 -18.03
CA PRO A 397 -9.81 -2.05 -17.90
C PRO A 397 -9.47 -1.57 -16.50
N ILE A 398 -8.87 -0.39 -16.39
CA ILE A 398 -8.61 0.24 -15.09
C ILE A 398 -9.84 0.99 -14.60
N SER A 399 -10.23 0.65 -13.38
CA SER A 399 -11.36 1.22 -12.67
C SER A 399 -11.08 1.23 -11.17
N LEU A 400 -12.00 1.82 -10.40
CA LEU A 400 -11.93 1.78 -8.94
C LEU A 400 -12.02 0.33 -8.39
N GLU A 401 -12.61 -0.59 -9.15
CA GLU A 401 -12.61 -2.03 -8.82
C GLU A 401 -11.20 -2.64 -8.88
N THR A 402 -10.33 -2.13 -9.77
CA THR A 402 -8.93 -2.57 -9.83
C THR A 402 -8.20 -2.17 -8.54
N PHE A 403 -8.42 -0.96 -8.03
CA PHE A 403 -7.86 -0.51 -6.76
C PHE A 403 -8.30 -1.39 -5.59
N THR A 404 -9.60 -1.69 -5.48
CA THR A 404 -10.11 -2.54 -4.38
C THR A 404 -9.56 -3.97 -4.47
N LYS A 405 -9.40 -4.52 -5.67
CA LYS A 405 -8.75 -5.83 -5.89
C LYS A 405 -7.29 -5.82 -5.44
N VAL A 406 -6.51 -4.79 -5.79
CA VAL A 406 -5.11 -4.66 -5.36
C VAL A 406 -5.00 -4.55 -3.84
N LEU A 407 -5.85 -3.74 -3.20
CA LEU A 407 -5.83 -3.59 -1.75
C LEU A 407 -6.28 -4.87 -1.02
N SER A 408 -7.31 -5.55 -1.53
CA SER A 408 -7.82 -6.80 -0.95
C SER A 408 -6.80 -7.93 -1.07
N THR A 409 -6.10 -8.03 -2.21
CA THR A 409 -5.04 -9.02 -2.41
C THR A 409 -3.84 -8.72 -1.50
N ALA A 410 -3.39 -7.47 -1.39
CA ALA A 410 -2.33 -7.07 -0.47
C ALA A 410 -2.69 -7.39 1.00
N ALA A 411 -3.92 -7.07 1.44
CA ALA A 411 -4.41 -7.43 2.77
C ALA A 411 -4.50 -8.95 2.99
N SER A 412 -4.83 -9.70 1.94
CA SER A 412 -4.86 -11.17 1.99
C SER A 412 -3.45 -11.75 2.12
N TYR A 413 -2.47 -11.27 1.36
CA TYR A 413 -1.07 -11.67 1.53
C TYR A 413 -0.56 -11.31 2.92
N PHE A 414 -0.90 -10.13 3.41
CA PHE A 414 -0.52 -9.67 4.73
C PHE A 414 -1.05 -10.57 5.86
N THR A 415 -2.32 -10.96 5.78
CA THR A 415 -2.91 -11.90 6.75
C THR A 415 -2.36 -13.31 6.63
N LEU A 416 -2.10 -13.79 5.41
CA LEU A 416 -1.42 -15.06 5.19
C LEU A 416 0.00 -15.07 5.77
N LEU A 417 0.70 -13.92 5.80
CA LEU A 417 2.01 -13.81 6.44
C LEU A 417 1.91 -13.70 7.97
N LYS A 418 0.92 -12.97 8.51
CA LYS A 418 0.75 -12.76 9.95
C LYS A 418 0.19 -13.97 10.70
N LEU A 419 -0.79 -14.68 10.14
CA LEU A 419 -1.49 -15.75 10.84
C LEU A 419 -0.55 -16.92 11.24
N PRO A 420 0.35 -17.42 10.36
CA PRO A 420 1.34 -18.42 10.74
C PRO A 420 2.36 -17.90 11.77
N PHE A 421 2.70 -16.61 11.74
CA PHE A 421 3.60 -16.00 12.71
C PHE A 421 2.99 -16.00 14.12
N PHE A 422 1.76 -15.52 14.28
CA PHE A 422 1.06 -15.55 15.58
C PHE A 422 0.88 -16.99 16.09
N LEU A 423 0.49 -17.92 15.20
CA LEU A 423 0.39 -19.33 15.56
C LEU A 423 1.75 -19.93 15.97
N LYS A 424 2.85 -19.51 15.34
CA LYS A 424 4.20 -19.93 15.73
C LYS A 424 4.63 -19.40 17.10
N VAL A 425 4.33 -18.14 17.42
CA VAL A 425 4.64 -17.53 18.73
C VAL A 425 3.94 -18.25 19.90
N VAL A 426 2.71 -18.71 19.67
CA VAL A 426 1.95 -19.50 20.66
C VAL A 426 2.34 -20.99 20.65
N GLY A 427 3.12 -21.45 19.65
CA GLY A 427 3.51 -22.85 19.49
C GLY A 427 2.42 -23.75 18.89
N LEU A 428 1.49 -23.17 18.13
CA LEU A 428 0.34 -23.82 17.51
C LEU A 428 0.49 -23.96 15.98
N TRP A 429 1.61 -24.51 15.51
CA TRP A 429 1.81 -24.77 14.08
C TRP A 429 1.84 -26.27 13.73
N LEU A 430 1.42 -26.58 12.50
CA LEU A 430 1.48 -27.93 11.94
C LEU A 430 2.94 -28.26 11.60
N SER A 431 3.55 -29.11 12.42
CA SER A 431 4.95 -29.54 12.26
C SER A 431 5.02 -30.86 11.51
N THR A 432 5.83 -30.91 10.46
CA THR A 432 6.01 -32.11 9.63
C THR A 432 7.32 -32.85 9.94
N THR A 433 8.33 -32.14 10.47
CA THR A 433 9.64 -32.72 10.82
C THR A 433 9.81 -32.98 12.32
N ARG A 434 10.65 -33.96 12.69
CA ARG A 434 10.95 -34.29 14.11
C ARG A 434 11.51 -33.10 14.90
N VAL A 435 12.34 -32.29 14.28
CA VAL A 435 12.96 -31.09 14.90
C VAL A 435 11.91 -30.01 15.15
N GLU A 436 11.03 -29.75 14.18
CA GLU A 436 9.92 -28.81 14.37
C GLU A 436 8.94 -29.25 15.45
N LYS A 437 8.71 -30.57 15.65
CA LYS A 437 7.84 -31.07 16.73
C LYS A 437 8.43 -30.75 18.10
N TRP A 438 9.75 -30.91 18.22
CA TRP A 438 10.47 -30.59 19.46
C TRP A 438 10.46 -29.07 19.72
N LEU A 439 10.78 -28.25 18.72
CA LEU A 439 10.71 -26.79 18.80
C LEU A 439 9.32 -26.30 19.18
N ARG A 440 8.26 -26.86 18.58
CA ARG A 440 6.88 -26.52 18.91
C ARG A 440 6.57 -26.79 20.37
N ASN A 441 6.91 -27.98 20.86
CA ASN A 441 6.67 -28.32 22.27
C ASN A 441 7.47 -27.41 23.20
N ALA A 442 8.71 -27.04 22.85
CA ALA A 442 9.52 -26.10 23.62
C ALA A 442 8.88 -24.69 23.67
N VAL A 443 8.39 -24.19 22.52
CA VAL A 443 7.71 -22.89 22.45
C VAL A 443 6.41 -22.88 23.25
N VAL A 444 5.58 -23.94 23.19
CA VAL A 444 4.36 -24.02 24.02
C VAL A 444 4.69 -24.01 25.51
N VAL A 445 5.71 -24.77 25.92
CA VAL A 445 6.17 -24.78 27.33
C VAL A 445 6.65 -23.39 27.74
N TYR A 446 7.43 -22.72 26.90
CA TYR A 446 7.85 -21.34 27.13
C TYR A 446 6.66 -20.38 27.29
N SER A 447 5.67 -20.45 26.40
CA SER A 447 4.45 -19.63 26.50
C SER A 447 3.70 -19.88 27.82
N ILE A 448 3.53 -21.14 28.24
CA ILE A 448 2.89 -21.49 29.52
C ILE A 448 3.68 -20.89 30.69
N LEU A 449 5.01 -21.03 30.69
CA LEU A 449 5.87 -20.49 31.75
C LEU A 449 5.79 -18.97 31.83
N THR A 450 5.74 -18.26 30.70
CA THR A 450 5.59 -16.80 30.68
C THR A 450 4.25 -16.35 31.28
N ILE A 451 3.15 -17.06 31.00
CA ILE A 451 1.83 -16.73 31.55
C ILE A 451 1.77 -17.02 33.05
N ILE A 452 2.36 -18.13 33.51
CA ILE A 452 2.48 -18.45 34.95
C ILE A 452 3.29 -17.35 35.66
N PHE A 453 4.39 -16.91 35.07
CA PHE A 453 5.18 -15.80 35.62
C PHE A 453 4.38 -14.49 35.68
N SER A 454 3.61 -14.16 34.64
CA SER A 454 2.73 -12.99 34.62
C SER A 454 1.63 -13.08 35.69
N MET A 455 1.02 -14.25 35.88
CA MET A 455 0.04 -14.47 36.95
C MET A 455 0.66 -14.27 38.33
N TRP A 456 1.85 -14.84 38.56
CA TRP A 456 2.57 -14.65 39.82
C TRP A 456 2.88 -13.18 40.11
N MET A 457 3.35 -12.44 39.11
CA MET A 457 3.60 -10.98 39.22
C MET A 457 2.32 -10.22 39.60
N GLN A 458 1.17 -10.54 38.99
CA GLN A 458 -0.10 -9.87 39.30
C GLN A 458 -0.66 -10.28 40.68
N SER A 459 -0.55 -11.56 41.07
CA SER A 459 -0.95 -12.02 42.40
C SER A 459 -0.14 -11.34 43.51
N ARG A 460 1.16 -11.11 43.28
CA ARG A 460 2.01 -10.32 44.20
C ARG A 460 1.55 -8.86 44.26
N GLY A 461 1.21 -8.25 43.11
CA GLY A 461 0.64 -6.91 43.05
C GLY A 461 -0.65 -6.79 43.88
N LEU A 462 -1.57 -7.75 43.73
CA LEU A 462 -2.84 -7.81 44.46
C LEU A 462 -2.64 -7.92 45.98
N TYR A 463 -1.66 -8.73 46.42
CA TYR A 463 -1.34 -8.89 47.84
C TYR A 463 -0.88 -7.58 48.48
N PHE A 464 -0.03 -6.81 47.80
CA PHE A 464 0.46 -5.53 48.32
C PHE A 464 -0.58 -4.40 48.23
N SER A 465 -1.51 -4.45 47.27
CA SER A 465 -2.57 -3.44 47.10
C SER A 465 -3.89 -3.81 47.78
N TRP A 466 -3.90 -4.78 48.71
CA TRP A 466 -5.13 -5.30 49.32
C TRP A 466 -5.93 -4.23 50.09
N GLY A 467 -5.27 -3.16 50.54
CA GLY A 467 -5.92 -2.04 51.23
C GLY A 467 -6.70 -1.09 50.32
N ASP A 468 -6.40 -1.05 49.01
CA ASP A 468 -7.02 -0.11 48.05
C ASP A 468 -7.97 -0.84 47.10
N PHE A 469 -9.27 -0.67 47.32
CA PHE A 469 -10.32 -1.40 46.58
C PHE A 469 -10.30 -1.14 45.05
N SER A 470 -9.97 0.08 44.63
CA SER A 470 -9.92 0.46 43.20
C SER A 470 -8.76 -0.20 42.44
N ILE A 471 -7.57 -0.24 43.05
CA ILE A 471 -6.37 -0.86 42.46
C ILE A 471 -6.49 -2.38 42.51
N SER A 472 -7.00 -2.91 43.63
CA SER A 472 -7.23 -4.34 43.83
C SER A 472 -8.21 -4.93 42.81
N SER A 473 -9.35 -4.27 42.56
CA SER A 473 -10.33 -4.71 41.55
C SER A 473 -9.77 -4.70 40.13
N TYR A 474 -8.97 -3.70 39.76
CA TYR A 474 -8.29 -3.64 38.45
C TYR A 474 -7.30 -4.80 38.25
N ILE A 475 -6.45 -5.08 39.26
CA ILE A 475 -5.48 -6.19 39.20
C ILE A 475 -6.21 -7.54 39.15
N ALA A 476 -7.31 -7.70 39.89
CA ALA A 476 -8.12 -8.91 39.88
C ALA A 476 -8.74 -9.19 38.49
N CYS A 477 -9.23 -8.16 37.79
CA CYS A 477 -9.73 -8.30 36.41
C CYS A 477 -8.65 -8.76 35.43
N ASN A 478 -7.43 -8.24 35.54
CA ASN A 478 -6.30 -8.67 34.71
C ASN A 478 -5.90 -10.12 35.01
N LEU A 479 -5.94 -10.53 36.29
CA LEU A 479 -5.65 -11.90 36.70
C LEU A 479 -6.67 -12.90 36.13
N LEU A 480 -7.96 -12.54 36.13
CA LEU A 480 -9.00 -13.33 35.47
C LEU A 480 -8.74 -13.51 33.97
N GLY A 481 -8.30 -12.45 33.29
CA GLY A 481 -7.89 -12.51 31.88
C GLY A 481 -6.76 -13.52 31.64
N LEU A 482 -5.69 -13.46 32.45
CA LEU A 482 -4.56 -14.40 32.33
C LEU A 482 -4.96 -15.85 32.64
N ILE A 483 -5.87 -16.08 33.59
CA ILE A 483 -6.39 -17.41 33.89
C ILE A 483 -7.17 -17.98 32.69
N MET A 484 -7.98 -17.16 32.03
CA MET A 484 -8.70 -17.56 30.81
C MET A 484 -7.75 -17.91 29.66
N ASP A 485 -6.66 -17.15 29.50
CA ASP A 485 -5.65 -17.42 28.47
C ASP A 485 -4.87 -18.71 28.75
N LEU A 486 -4.47 -18.94 30.01
CA LEU A 486 -3.85 -20.20 30.44
C LEU A 486 -4.78 -21.39 30.15
N PHE A 487 -6.05 -21.27 30.55
CA PHE A 487 -7.04 -22.33 30.36
C PHE A 487 -7.21 -22.70 28.89
N LYS A 488 -7.32 -21.70 28.00
CA LYS A 488 -7.40 -21.93 26.54
C LYS A 488 -6.17 -22.64 26.00
N ILE A 489 -4.96 -22.18 26.35
CA ILE A 489 -3.71 -22.78 25.86
C ILE A 489 -3.56 -24.22 26.35
N VAL A 490 -3.89 -24.50 27.62
CA VAL A 490 -3.85 -25.86 28.18
C VAL A 490 -4.83 -26.79 27.48
N ILE A 491 -6.08 -26.36 27.24
CA ILE A 491 -7.08 -27.15 26.50
C ILE A 491 -6.60 -27.45 25.08
N VAL A 492 -6.11 -26.44 24.37
CA VAL A 492 -5.61 -26.60 23.00
C VAL A 492 -4.39 -27.52 22.98
N PHE A 493 -3.53 -27.48 24.00
CA PHE A 493 -2.39 -28.40 24.12
C PHE A 493 -2.81 -29.84 24.39
N ILE A 494 -3.78 -30.08 25.28
CA ILE A 494 -4.32 -31.41 25.58
C ILE A 494 -4.95 -32.01 24.32
N HIS A 495 -5.72 -31.23 23.58
CA HIS A 495 -6.43 -31.68 22.38
C HIS A 495 -5.66 -31.46 21.08
N LYS A 496 -4.37 -31.11 21.13
CA LYS A 496 -3.58 -30.72 19.95
C LYS A 496 -3.59 -31.78 18.84
N GLU A 497 -3.54 -33.06 19.19
CA GLU A 497 -3.54 -34.13 18.18
C GLU A 497 -4.87 -34.24 17.45
N LYS A 498 -6.00 -34.10 18.18
CA LYS A 498 -7.33 -34.06 17.57
C LYS A 498 -7.52 -32.80 16.73
N PHE A 499 -7.03 -31.65 17.21
CA PHE A 499 -7.08 -30.38 16.51
C PHE A 499 -6.30 -30.42 15.18
N PHE A 500 -5.06 -30.89 15.19
CA PHE A 500 -4.29 -31.06 13.97
C PHE A 500 -4.85 -32.17 13.07
N GLY A 501 -5.39 -33.24 13.65
CA GLY A 501 -6.10 -34.28 12.91
C GLY A 501 -7.30 -33.73 12.14
N LEU A 502 -8.06 -32.81 12.75
CA LEU A 502 -9.16 -32.11 12.09
C LEU A 502 -8.66 -31.23 10.94
N ILE A 503 -7.58 -30.49 11.11
CA ILE A 503 -6.99 -29.66 10.03
C ILE A 503 -6.55 -30.54 8.85
N VAL A 504 -5.89 -31.67 9.11
CA VAL A 504 -5.48 -32.60 8.06
C VAL A 504 -6.70 -33.24 7.37
N HIS A 505 -7.75 -33.54 8.13
CA HIS A 505 -9.01 -34.03 7.57
C HIS A 505 -9.68 -32.98 6.69
N MET A 506 -9.72 -31.72 7.12
CA MET A 506 -10.21 -30.58 6.34
C MET A 506 -9.42 -30.43 5.04
N GLN A 507 -8.09 -30.49 5.11
CA GLN A 507 -7.23 -30.35 3.93
C GLN A 507 -7.44 -31.48 2.92
N LYS A 508 -7.63 -32.71 3.39
CA LYS A 508 -7.80 -33.88 2.51
C LYS A 508 -9.20 -33.97 1.88
N ASN A 509 -10.24 -33.67 2.63
CA ASN A 509 -11.62 -33.92 2.21
C ASN A 509 -12.33 -32.67 1.71
N PHE A 510 -11.95 -31.48 2.20
CA PHE A 510 -12.62 -30.22 1.92
C PHE A 510 -11.73 -29.20 1.20
N TRP A 511 -10.44 -29.45 0.95
CA TRP A 511 -9.60 -28.52 0.16
C TRP A 511 -9.02 -29.21 -1.08
N HIS A 512 -9.89 -29.92 -1.82
CA HIS A 512 -9.56 -30.47 -3.12
C HIS A 512 -9.52 -29.41 -4.23
N PHE A 513 -8.81 -29.70 -5.33
CA PHE A 513 -8.58 -28.77 -6.44
C PHE A 513 -9.77 -28.66 -7.42
N ASN A 514 -10.77 -29.54 -7.33
CA ASN A 514 -11.87 -29.63 -8.29
C ASN A 514 -13.10 -28.82 -7.86
N TYR A 515 -12.90 -27.55 -7.53
CA TYR A 515 -14.01 -26.65 -7.20
C TYR A 515 -14.57 -25.99 -8.45
N ASP A 516 -15.89 -25.92 -8.56
CA ASP A 516 -16.55 -25.16 -9.62
C ASP A 516 -16.31 -23.65 -9.45
N GLN A 517 -16.47 -22.89 -10.53
CA GLN A 517 -16.22 -21.44 -10.52
C GLN A 517 -17.08 -20.70 -9.48
N TYR A 518 -18.31 -21.15 -9.26
CA TYR A 518 -19.20 -20.61 -8.22
C TYR A 518 -18.71 -20.98 -6.81
N GLU A 519 -18.30 -22.22 -6.58
CA GLU A 519 -17.81 -22.68 -5.27
C GLU A 519 -16.51 -21.98 -4.88
N ASN A 520 -15.60 -21.76 -5.83
CA ASN A 520 -14.39 -20.97 -5.63
C ASN A 520 -14.70 -19.51 -5.23
N SER A 521 -15.78 -18.94 -5.75
CA SER A 521 -16.22 -17.59 -5.36
C SER A 521 -16.70 -17.55 -3.90
N ILE A 522 -17.48 -18.54 -3.47
CA ILE A 522 -17.94 -18.69 -2.08
C ILE A 522 -16.75 -18.90 -1.14
N LEU A 523 -15.79 -19.74 -1.52
CA LEU A 523 -14.59 -19.98 -0.73
C LEU A 523 -13.74 -18.71 -0.59
N ALA A 524 -13.63 -17.93 -1.66
CA ALA A 524 -12.90 -16.65 -1.66
C ALA A 524 -13.56 -15.62 -0.75
N ASP A 525 -14.89 -15.50 -0.77
CA ASP A 525 -15.63 -14.59 0.10
C ASP A 525 -15.54 -15.02 1.57
N THR A 526 -15.65 -16.32 1.84
CA THR A 526 -15.46 -16.88 3.18
C THR A 526 -14.06 -16.61 3.69
N LYS A 527 -13.03 -16.82 2.86
CA LYS A 527 -11.63 -16.52 3.20
C LYS A 527 -11.45 -15.04 3.51
N ARG A 528 -12.07 -14.14 2.73
CA ARG A 528 -12.03 -12.69 2.96
C ARG A 528 -12.68 -12.29 4.28
N MET A 529 -13.82 -12.89 4.63
CA MET A 529 -14.48 -12.66 5.92
C MET A 529 -13.63 -13.15 7.09
N CYS A 530 -13.04 -14.35 7.00
CA CYS A 530 -12.11 -14.84 8.02
C CYS A 530 -10.90 -13.91 8.20
N ILE A 531 -10.32 -13.46 7.09
CA ILE A 531 -9.20 -12.50 7.05
C ILE A 531 -9.60 -11.18 7.72
N TYR A 532 -10.79 -10.65 7.41
CA TYR A 532 -11.32 -9.43 8.01
C TYR A 532 -11.45 -9.57 9.53
N PHE A 533 -12.10 -10.63 10.03
CA PHE A 533 -12.23 -10.86 11.47
C PHE A 533 -10.87 -10.95 12.16
N VAL A 534 -9.94 -11.73 11.62
CA VAL A 534 -8.58 -11.87 12.18
C VAL A 534 -7.86 -10.52 12.24
N CYS A 535 -7.93 -9.72 11.17
CA CYS A 535 -7.37 -8.38 11.13
C CYS A 535 -7.97 -7.46 12.20
N VAL A 536 -9.29 -7.41 12.28
CA VAL A 536 -10.01 -6.53 13.22
C VAL A 536 -9.67 -6.89 14.66
N PHE A 537 -9.73 -8.18 15.03
CA PHE A 537 -9.36 -8.63 16.38
C PHE A 537 -7.89 -8.37 16.70
N SER A 538 -6.98 -8.62 15.74
CA SER A 538 -5.55 -8.35 15.94
C SER A 538 -5.27 -6.85 16.10
N PHE A 539 -5.95 -6.00 15.34
CA PHE A 539 -5.82 -4.54 15.43
C PHE A 539 -6.28 -4.03 16.81
N PHE A 540 -7.48 -4.44 17.25
CA PHE A 540 -7.96 -4.07 18.58
C PHE A 540 -7.03 -4.53 19.70
N SER A 541 -6.51 -5.76 19.62
CA SER A 541 -5.52 -6.28 20.58
C SER A 541 -4.24 -5.42 20.62
N GLN A 542 -3.71 -5.03 19.46
CA GLN A 542 -2.50 -4.19 19.39
C GLN A 542 -2.73 -2.77 19.92
N VAL A 543 -3.89 -2.18 19.63
CA VAL A 543 -4.30 -0.87 20.17
C VAL A 543 -4.37 -0.92 21.70
N THR A 544 -4.93 -1.99 22.26
CA THR A 544 -4.95 -2.21 23.71
C THR A 544 -3.53 -2.33 24.29
N ILE A 545 -2.66 -3.14 23.70
CA ILE A 545 -1.27 -3.27 24.18
C ILE A 545 -0.56 -1.91 24.15
N PHE A 546 -0.72 -1.15 23.07
CA PHE A 546 -0.14 0.19 22.94
C PHE A 546 -0.69 1.15 24.00
N SER A 547 -2.00 1.15 24.26
CA SER A 547 -2.60 1.99 25.30
C SER A 547 -2.08 1.65 26.71
N TYR A 548 -1.88 0.36 27.00
CA TYR A 548 -1.32 -0.09 28.28
C TYR A 548 0.15 0.32 28.46
N ILE A 549 0.96 0.32 27.39
CA ILE A 549 2.35 0.77 27.42
C ILE A 549 2.46 2.30 27.57
N MET A 550 1.58 3.04 26.89
CA MET A 550 1.63 4.51 26.87
C MET A 550 1.06 5.16 28.14
N SER A 551 0.06 4.55 28.78
CA SER A 551 -0.60 5.08 29.98
C SER A 551 0.37 5.48 31.12
N PRO A 552 1.34 4.65 31.56
CA PRO A 552 2.28 5.03 32.60
C PRO A 552 3.25 6.16 32.17
N ILE A 553 3.59 6.24 30.88
CA ILE A 553 4.48 7.28 30.34
C ILE A 553 3.76 8.65 30.38
N ILE A 554 2.51 8.69 29.94
CA ILE A 554 1.69 9.90 29.92
C ILE A 554 1.38 10.36 31.35
N CYS A 555 0.96 9.45 32.23
CA CYS A 555 0.63 9.78 33.62
C CYS A 555 1.84 10.35 34.38
N LYS A 556 3.04 9.79 34.16
CA LYS A 556 4.28 10.32 34.74
C LYS A 556 4.63 11.71 34.21
N SER A 557 4.38 11.98 32.93
CA SER A 557 4.62 13.31 32.32
C SER A 557 3.65 14.39 32.84
N VAL A 558 2.41 14.02 33.16
CA VAL A 558 1.41 14.94 33.72
C VAL A 558 1.71 15.23 35.18
N ASN A 559 2.08 14.22 35.98
CA ASN A 559 2.44 14.41 37.39
C ASN A 559 3.72 15.24 37.56
N LEU A 560 4.69 15.12 36.64
CA LEU A 560 5.87 15.99 36.58
C LEU A 560 5.51 17.45 36.25
N ARG A 561 4.47 17.69 35.45
CA ARG A 561 4.01 19.05 35.11
C ARG A 561 3.20 19.68 36.25
N SER A 562 2.44 18.90 37.01
CA SER A 562 1.72 19.38 38.19
C SER A 562 2.64 19.64 39.38
N SER A 563 3.71 18.87 39.57
CA SER A 563 4.70 19.12 40.64
C SER A 563 5.51 20.40 40.39
N VAL A 564 5.84 20.69 39.13
CA VAL A 564 6.52 21.94 38.76
C VAL A 564 5.62 23.16 39.00
N HIS A 565 4.32 23.08 38.66
CA HIS A 565 3.38 24.16 38.98
C HIS A 565 3.12 24.36 40.49
N PHE A 566 3.30 23.32 41.31
CA PHE A 566 3.18 23.42 42.77
C PHE A 566 4.42 24.05 43.42
N GLU A 567 5.62 23.79 42.90
CA GLU A 567 6.85 24.47 43.35
C GLU A 567 6.87 25.96 42.92
N ASP A 568 6.36 26.29 41.74
CA ASP A 568 6.27 27.68 41.28
C ASP A 568 5.23 28.51 42.07
N GLY A 569 4.18 27.87 42.61
CA GLY A 569 3.16 28.53 43.46
C GLY A 569 3.54 28.67 44.93
N ILE A 570 4.59 27.98 45.41
CA ILE A 570 5.14 28.14 46.76
C ILE A 570 6.29 29.19 46.77
N ASN A 571 6.86 29.50 45.60
CA ASN A 571 7.90 30.51 45.41
C ASN A 571 7.39 31.88 44.89
N SER A 572 6.07 32.08 44.84
CA SER A 572 5.42 33.39 44.61
C SER A 572 4.65 33.81 45.86
#